data_AF-A0A2R7KML9-F1
#
_entry.id   AF-A0A2R7KML9-F1
#
_cell.length_a   1.000
_cell.length_b   1.000
_cell.length_c   1.000
_cell.angle_alpha   90.00
_cell.angle_beta   90.00
_cell.angle_gamma   90.00
#
_symmetry.space_group_name_H-M   'P 1'
#
loop_
_entity.id
_entity.type
_entity.pdbx_description
1 polymer ?
#
loop_
_entity_poly.entity_id
_entity_poly.type
_entity_poly.pdbx_seq_one_letter_code
_entity_poly.pdbx_strand_id
1 'polypeptide(L)' 'MDKNIKTKVSYNQHALKIINNRYGYSYDYIRKAIRGDRVSLICDTIKTEYYKLNNEAKRAIESQADKL' A
#
# COMPACT_ATOMS: atom_id res chain seq x y z
N MET A 1 5.88 -5.18 -31.47
CA MET A 1 5.21 -5.41 -30.18
C MET A 1 5.58 -4.27 -29.25
N ASP A 2 4.76 -3.23 -29.20
CA ASP A 2 4.88 -2.19 -28.18
C ASP A 2 4.63 -2.84 -26.82
N LYS A 3 5.71 -3.11 -26.08
CA LYS A 3 5.60 -3.49 -24.68
C LYS A 3 5.18 -2.22 -23.95
N ASN A 4 3.87 -2.04 -23.78
CA ASN A 4 3.32 -1.05 -22.87
C ASN A 4 3.93 -1.31 -21.49
N ILE A 5 4.97 -0.55 -21.13
CA ILE A 5 5.64 -0.61 -19.83
C ILE A 5 4.60 -0.07 -18.85
N LYS A 6 3.71 -0.94 -18.36
CA LYS A 6 2.83 -0.61 -17.24
C LYS A 6 3.76 -0.26 -16.09
N THR A 7 3.92 1.03 -15.82
CA THR A 7 4.72 1.55 -14.71
C THR A 7 4.27 0.81 -13.45
N LYS A 8 5.20 0.06 -12.87
CA LYS A 8 4.95 -0.77 -11.69
C LYS A 8 4.37 0.16 -10.63
N VAL A 9 3.15 -0.12 -10.16
CA VAL A 9 2.50 0.71 -9.12
C VAL A 9 3.47 0.79 -7.93
N SER A 10 3.97 2.00 -7.66
CA SER A 10 4.87 2.24 -6.54
C SER A 10 4.05 2.24 -5.27
N TYR A 11 4.16 1.16 -4.51
CA TYR A 11 3.55 1.07 -3.19
C TYR A 11 4.42 1.78 -2.16
N ASN A 12 3.79 2.36 -1.14
CA ASN A 12 4.49 2.90 0.01
C ASN A 12 5.16 1.75 0.78
N GLN A 13 6.49 1.66 0.68
CA GLN A 13 7.26 0.57 1.27
C GLN A 13 7.18 0.56 2.80
N HIS A 14 7.07 1.73 3.43
CA HIS A 14 6.93 1.83 4.88
C HIS A 14 5.58 1.27 5.33
N ALA A 15 4.49 1.64 4.65
CA ALA A 15 3.16 1.10 4.93
C ALA A 15 3.14 -0.43 4.74
N LEU A 16 3.77 -0.94 3.68
CA LEU A 16 3.88 -2.39 3.46
C LEU A 16 4.65 -3.11 4.59
N LYS A 17 5.74 -2.52 5.08
CA LYS A 17 6.53 -3.07 6.19
C LYS A 17 5.72 -3.13 7.49
N ILE A 18 4.95 -2.08 7.80
CA ILE A 18 4.08 -2.03 8.97
C ILE A 18 3.03 -3.16 8.91
N ILE A 19 2.38 -3.30 7.76
CA ILE A 19 1.35 -4.35 7.56
C ILE A 19 1.97 -5.75 7.62
N ASN A 20 3.14 -5.95 7.00
CA ASN A 20 3.87 -7.21 7.07
C ASN A 20 4.20 -7.59 8.52
N ASN A 21 4.70 -6.64 9.31
CA ASN A 21 5.00 -6.86 10.72
C ASN A 21 3.74 -7.16 11.56
N ARG A 22 2.59 -6.55 11.21
CA ARG A 22 1.33 -6.73 11.95
C ARG A 22 0.67 -8.07 11.67
N TYR A 23 0.61 -8.49 10.41
CA TYR A 23 -0.16 -9.67 10.00
C TYR A 23 0.71 -10.89 9.66
N GLY A 24 2.02 -10.73 9.51
CA GLY A 24 2.95 -11.82 9.19
C GLY A 24 2.84 -12.36 7.76
N TYR A 25 2.03 -11.75 6.89
CA TYR A 25 1.87 -12.20 5.50
C TYR A 25 3.00 -11.72 4.60
N SER A 26 3.33 -12.52 3.59
CA SER A 26 4.33 -12.14 2.59
C SER A 26 3.94 -10.85 1.86
N TYR A 27 4.96 -10.07 1.45
CA TYR A 27 4.73 -8.84 0.69
C TYR A 27 3.95 -9.06 -0.60
N ASP A 28 4.09 -10.23 -1.24
CA ASP A 28 3.31 -10.59 -2.43
C ASP A 28 1.82 -10.76 -2.09
N TYR A 29 1.51 -11.48 -1.00
CA TYR A 29 0.13 -11.61 -0.50
C TYR A 29 -0.50 -10.25 -0.23
N ILE A 30 0.22 -9.39 0.50
CA ILE A 30 -0.26 -8.04 0.85
C ILE A 30 -0.54 -7.22 -0.41
N ARG A 31 0.36 -7.25 -1.40
CA ARG A 31 0.15 -6.53 -2.67
C ARG A 31 -1.06 -7.07 -3.44
N LYS A 32 -1.26 -8.38 -3.47
CA LYS A 32 -2.43 -9.02 -4.09
C LYS A 32 -3.73 -8.62 -3.37
N ALA A 33 -3.71 -8.56 -2.04
CA ALA A 33 -4.83 -8.08 -1.24
C ALA A 33 -5.17 -6.61 -1.56
N ILE A 34 -4.16 -5.74 -1.66
CA ILE A 34 -4.36 -4.32 -1.99
C ILE A 34 -4.91 -4.15 -3.42
N ARG A 35 -4.41 -4.93 -4.39
CA ARG A 35 -4.88 -4.89 -5.79
C ARG A 35 -6.31 -5.40 -5.96
N GLY A 36 -6.77 -6.27 -5.05
CA GLY A 36 -8.04 -6.98 -5.21
C GLY A 36 -7.92 -8.31 -5.95
N ASP A 37 -6.69 -8.81 -6.18
CA ASP A 37 -6.45 -10.14 -6.75
C ASP A 37 -6.91 -11.27 -5.80
N ARG A 38 -7.08 -10.95 -4.50
CA ARG A 38 -7.57 -11.86 -3.47
C ARG A 38 -8.68 -11.18 -2.68
N VAL A 39 -9.83 -11.84 -2.57
CA VAL A 39 -10.99 -11.36 -1.81
C VAL A 39 -11.15 -12.23 -0.57
N SER A 40 -10.96 -11.63 0.60
CA SER A 40 -11.20 -12.23 1.91
C SER A 40 -11.37 -11.12 2.94
N LEU A 41 -12.01 -11.42 4.08
CA LEU A 41 -12.19 -10.45 5.16
C LEU A 41 -10.86 -9.83 5.62
N ILE A 42 -9.79 -10.64 5.65
CA ILE A 42 -8.44 -10.21 6.01
C ILE A 42 -7.84 -9.33 4.92
N CYS A 43 -8.05 -9.65 3.64
CA CYS A 43 -7.61 -8.81 2.52
C CYS A 43 -8.27 -7.43 2.57
N ASP A 44 -9.56 -7.35 2.87
CA ASP A 44 -10.29 -6.08 2.98
C ASP A 44 -9.76 -5.23 4.14
N THR A 45 -9.44 -5.89 5.26
CA THR A 45 -8.81 -5.24 6.42
C THR A 45 -7.43 -4.69 6.06
N ILE A 46 -6.58 -5.51 5.45
CA ILE A 46 -5.24 -5.11 4.97
C ILE A 46 -5.32 -3.95 3.99
N LYS A 47 -6.26 -4.02 3.03
CA LYS A 47 -6.47 -2.98 2.02
C LYS A 47 -6.85 -1.66 2.69
N THR A 48 -7.83 -1.68 3.58
CA THR A 48 -8.30 -0.49 4.31
C THR A 48 -7.19 0.13 5.13
N GLU A 49 -6.42 -0.69 5.86
CA GLU A 49 -5.33 -0.22 6.69
C GLU A 49 -4.17 0.37 5.87
N TYR A 50 -3.82 -0.26 4.75
CA TYR A 50 -2.83 0.28 3.81
C TYR A 50 -3.22 1.67 3.31
N TYR A 51 -4.46 1.86 2.88
CA TYR A 51 -4.91 3.16 2.39
C TYR A 51 -4.95 4.21 3.50
N LYS A 52 -5.34 3.86 4.72
CA LYS A 52 -5.28 4.77 5.88
C LYS A 52 -3.84 5.25 6.13
N LEU A 53 -2.90 4.31 6.30
CA LEU A 53 -1.48 4.63 6.53
C LEU A 53 -0.89 5.47 5.39
N ASN A 54 -1.21 5.12 4.14
CA ASN A 54 -0.71 5.84 2.99
C ASN A 54 -1.27 7.27 2.90
N ASN A 55 -2.55 7.46 3.23
CA ASN A 55 -3.17 8.78 3.24
C ASN A 55 -2.65 9.65 4.39
N GLU A 56 -2.46 9.09 5.58
CA GLU A 56 -1.85 9.79 6.71
C GLU A 56 -0.41 10.22 6.39
N ALA A 57 0.38 9.34 5.78
CA ALA A 57 1.74 9.67 5.34
C ALA A 57 1.74 10.82 4.32
N LYS A 58 0.85 10.79 3.33
CA LYS A 58 0.72 11.88 2.35
C LYS A 58 0.36 13.20 3.02
N ARG A 59 -0.65 13.21 3.90
CA ARG A 59 -1.08 14.42 4.62
C ARG A 59 0.03 15.00 5.49
N ALA A 60 0.82 14.15 6.15
CA ALA A 60 1.96 14.60 6.95
C ALA A 60 3.06 15.23 6.08
N ILE A 61 3.34 14.64 4.92
CA ILE A 61 4.32 15.18 3.95
C ILE A 61 3.83 16.52 3.38
N GLU A 62 2.57 16.60 2.96
CA GLU A 62 1.96 17.83 2.43
C GLU A 62 1.98 18.94 3.48
N SER A 63 1.55 18.65 4.72
CA SER A 63 1.57 19.64 5.80
C SER A 63 2.98 20.12 6.16
N GLN A 64 4.00 19.29 5.98
CA GLN A 64 5.38 19.69 6.21
C GLN A 64 5.95 20.48 5.03
N ALA A 65 5.55 20.14 3.80
CA ALA A 65 5.92 20.88 2.61
C ALA A 65 5.35 22.31 2.62
N ASP A 66 4.13 22.50 3.11
CA ASP A 66 3.50 23.83 3.24
C ASP A 66 4.19 24.74 4.28
N LYS A 67 5.01 24.16 5.17
CA LYS A 67 5.75 24.89 6.21
C LYS A 67 7.19 25.24 5.81
N LEU A 68 7.63 24.81 4.64
CA LEU A 68 8.97 25.01 4.07
C LEU A 68 8.99 26.26 3.19
#